data_AF-A0A7G7VLT3-F1
#
_entry.id   AF-A0A7G7VLT3-F1
#
_cell.length_a   1.000
_cell.length_b   1.000
_cell.length_c   1.000
_cell.angle_alpha   90.00
_cell.angle_beta   90.00
_cell.angle_gamma   90.00
#
_symmetry.space_group_name_H-M   'P 1'
#
loop_
_entity.id
_entity.type
_entity.pdbx_description
1 polymer ?
#
loop_
_entity_poly.entity_id
_entity_poly.type
_entity_poly.pdbx_seq_one_letter_code
_entity_poly.pdbx_strand_id
1 'polypeptide(L)'
;MLSATNSRLARWIDRYFYIRISTKITLLYAAILFFVLILSTAILGIGAYIYFYRQAEVDLDRSIRHVMSNIESGNAAEAKFWFEGPVIPGVIVRITDRSGRVVLDTDAHFPSIETVESGRISTPIWANPDMEVSEFKGGAVYHARRNIEYDGIPYQIHFFRTITTETDFFNSLQRLLFYTVAGCFVLALLAGHFISRRILKPIREITWTARSIEVERLGRRLDVPRARDELSELARTFNRMLDRLQEGFQQEQRFVSDASHELRTPLTVILGYSDMLSRWGREDKNILDEGITSIRSEAENMQQLIEKLLFLARADQKRQAVNKEDVDLAELLADTMEKMQTVTTSHEVTLGRNDPVTVSADPVLLRQLLRIFLENSLKYTPPGGHIHAYSIRTPDNSAVTVTLTDDGIGIAPEHQARIFDRFYRVDSSRAKETGGSGLGLSIARWIAERHDIKIVLKSAVDEGTTITLTIPIVHDETA
;
A
#
# COMPACT_ATOMS: atom_id res chain seq x y z
N MET A 1 -14.41 -22.98 -29.36
CA MET A 1 -13.00 -23.07 -29.84
C MET A 1 -12.24 -21.74 -29.82
N LEU A 2 -12.89 -20.57 -29.99
CA LEU A 2 -12.24 -19.25 -29.99
C LEU A 2 -11.76 -18.71 -28.61
N SER A 3 -12.29 -19.22 -27.49
CA SER A 3 -11.90 -18.77 -26.13
C SER A 3 -10.56 -19.39 -25.65
N ALA A 4 -10.25 -20.63 -26.08
CA ALA A 4 -9.05 -21.34 -25.65
C ALA A 4 -7.75 -20.78 -26.28
N THR A 5 -7.84 -20.27 -27.52
CA THR A 5 -6.73 -19.64 -28.26
C THR A 5 -6.31 -18.30 -27.67
N ASN A 6 -7.26 -17.46 -27.23
CA ASN A 6 -6.95 -16.20 -26.54
C ASN A 6 -6.19 -16.43 -25.22
N SER A 7 -6.48 -17.51 -24.49
CA SER A 7 -5.77 -17.83 -23.24
C SER A 7 -4.32 -18.27 -23.44
N ARG A 8 -4.00 -18.89 -24.59
CA ARG A 8 -2.64 -19.34 -24.91
C ARG A 8 -1.81 -18.20 -25.50
N LEU A 9 -2.43 -17.35 -26.33
CA LEU A 9 -1.79 -16.15 -26.87
C LEU A 9 -1.48 -15.13 -25.76
N ALA A 10 -2.42 -14.89 -24.84
CA ALA A 10 -2.20 -14.01 -23.68
C ALA A 10 -1.08 -14.53 -22.78
N ARG A 11 -1.05 -15.84 -22.48
CA ARG A 11 0.02 -16.47 -21.70
C ARG A 11 1.36 -16.50 -22.43
N TRP A 12 1.38 -16.52 -23.75
CA TRP A 12 2.59 -16.47 -24.57
C TRP A 12 3.16 -15.04 -24.64
N ILE A 13 2.28 -14.05 -24.79
CA ILE A 13 2.62 -12.62 -24.73
C ILE A 13 3.13 -12.25 -23.34
N ASP A 14 2.48 -12.67 -22.25
CA ASP A 14 2.96 -12.38 -20.89
C ASP A 14 4.30 -13.06 -20.56
N ARG A 15 4.59 -14.22 -21.18
CA ARG A 15 5.82 -14.98 -20.93
C ARG A 15 7.04 -14.43 -21.68
N TYR A 16 6.84 -13.80 -22.84
CA TYR A 16 7.94 -13.23 -23.66
C TYR A 16 8.01 -11.69 -23.63
N PHE A 17 6.89 -11.00 -23.41
CA PHE A 17 6.78 -9.54 -23.33
C PHE A 17 6.50 -9.07 -21.90
N TYR A 18 7.19 -9.64 -20.90
CA TYR A 18 7.20 -9.04 -19.56
C TYR A 18 8.07 -7.79 -19.54
N ILE A 19 7.58 -6.72 -20.20
CA ILE A 19 8.19 -5.40 -20.16
C ILE A 19 8.06 -4.92 -18.72
N ARG A 20 9.20 -4.72 -18.05
CA ARG A 20 9.25 -4.20 -16.68
C ARG A 20 8.42 -2.93 -16.60
N ILE A 21 7.67 -2.75 -15.50
CA ILE A 21 6.86 -1.54 -15.24
C ILE A 21 7.68 -0.26 -15.48
N SER A 22 8.97 -0.30 -15.12
CA SER A 22 9.91 0.78 -15.38
C SER A 22 9.99 1.20 -16.85
N THR A 23 10.08 0.23 -17.76
CA THR A 23 10.16 0.46 -19.20
C THR A 23 8.81 0.92 -19.75
N LYS A 24 7.68 0.42 -19.23
CA LYS A 24 6.34 0.89 -19.62
C LYS A 24 6.15 2.37 -19.27
N ILE A 25 6.48 2.75 -18.04
CA ILE A 25 6.39 4.14 -17.57
C ILE A 25 7.31 5.06 -18.40
N THR A 26 8.56 4.62 -18.63
CA THR A 26 9.52 5.39 -19.44
C THR A 26 9.00 5.61 -20.87
N LEU A 27 8.49 4.57 -21.52
CA LEU A 27 7.94 4.66 -22.87
C LEU A 27 6.69 5.56 -22.92
N LEU A 28 5.81 5.46 -21.94
CA LEU A 28 4.60 6.30 -21.87
C LEU A 28 4.97 7.78 -21.75
N TYR A 29 5.84 8.15 -20.80
CA TYR A 29 6.28 9.54 -20.65
C TYR A 29 7.07 10.05 -21.85
N ALA A 30 7.93 9.22 -22.45
CA ALA A 30 8.64 9.57 -23.67
C ALA A 30 7.67 9.80 -24.85
N ALA A 31 6.63 8.98 -24.98
CA ALA A 31 5.61 9.13 -26.02
C ALA A 31 4.78 10.42 -25.83
N ILE A 32 4.37 10.71 -24.58
CA ILE A 32 3.66 11.95 -24.25
C ILE A 32 4.54 13.16 -24.58
N LEU A 33 5.80 13.17 -24.12
CA LEU A 33 6.73 14.26 -24.40
C LEU A 33 6.97 14.43 -25.89
N PHE A 34 7.15 13.34 -26.63
CA PHE A 34 7.34 13.37 -28.08
C PHE A 34 6.13 13.96 -28.80
N PHE A 35 4.92 13.56 -28.41
CA PHE A 35 3.68 14.12 -28.97
C PHE A 35 3.56 15.62 -28.69
N VAL A 36 3.83 16.05 -27.46
CA VAL A 36 3.82 17.47 -27.08
C VAL A 36 4.86 18.26 -27.88
N LEU A 37 6.07 17.73 -28.04
CA LEU A 37 7.14 18.36 -28.81
C LEU A 37 6.77 18.48 -30.29
N ILE A 38 6.24 17.42 -30.91
CA ILE A 38 5.78 17.47 -32.31
C ILE A 38 4.66 18.48 -32.48
N LEU A 39 3.65 18.44 -31.60
CA LEU A 39 2.51 19.35 -31.68
C LEU A 39 2.95 20.80 -31.54
N SER A 40 3.80 21.10 -30.55
CA SER A 40 4.36 22.44 -30.36
C SER A 40 5.19 22.89 -31.56
N THR A 41 6.02 22.01 -32.10
CA THR A 41 6.84 22.29 -33.29
C THR A 41 5.97 22.54 -34.53
N ALA A 42 4.91 21.76 -34.73
CA ALA A 42 3.97 21.93 -35.83
C ALA A 42 3.21 23.25 -35.73
N ILE A 43 2.73 23.60 -34.54
CA ILE A 43 2.04 24.89 -34.30
C ILE A 43 2.99 26.06 -34.59
N LEU A 44 4.22 26.01 -34.08
CA LEU A 44 5.22 27.06 -34.32
C LEU A 44 5.61 27.14 -35.81
N GLY A 45 5.80 25.99 -36.47
CA GLY A 45 6.13 25.93 -37.90
C GLY A 45 5.01 26.50 -38.77
N ILE A 46 3.76 26.08 -38.55
CA ILE A 46 2.58 26.60 -39.27
C ILE A 46 2.42 28.10 -38.98
N GLY A 47 2.56 28.54 -37.73
CA GLY A 47 2.47 29.95 -37.36
C GLY A 47 3.53 30.81 -38.05
N ALA A 48 4.79 30.36 -38.06
CA ALA A 48 5.88 31.05 -38.76
C ALA A 48 5.63 31.11 -40.27
N TYR A 49 5.17 30.01 -40.86
CA TYR A 49 4.84 29.94 -42.29
C TYR A 49 3.73 30.93 -42.67
N ILE A 50 2.64 30.99 -41.90
CA ILE A 50 1.55 31.94 -42.09
C ILE A 50 2.04 33.39 -41.93
N TYR A 51 2.87 33.64 -40.92
CA TYR A 51 3.42 34.97 -40.65
C TYR A 51 4.24 35.50 -41.83
N PHE A 52 5.16 34.70 -42.39
CA PHE A 52 5.99 35.13 -43.52
C PHE A 52 5.17 35.45 -44.77
N TYR A 53 4.19 34.61 -45.09
CA TYR A 53 3.28 34.84 -46.21
C TYR A 53 2.49 36.14 -46.03
N ARG A 54 1.90 36.35 -44.84
CA ARG A 54 1.15 37.58 -44.53
C ARG A 54 2.03 38.83 -44.55
N GLN A 55 3.29 38.71 -44.13
CA GLN A 55 4.25 39.81 -44.19
C GLN A 55 4.56 40.19 -45.65
N ALA A 56 4.80 39.20 -46.53
CA ALA A 56 5.04 39.44 -47.95
C ALA A 56 3.83 40.10 -48.64
N GLU A 57 2.61 39.67 -48.30
CA GLU A 57 1.36 40.30 -48.75
C GLU A 57 1.27 41.76 -48.32
N VAL A 58 1.52 42.07 -47.04
CA VAL A 58 1.50 43.44 -46.52
C VAL A 58 2.54 44.33 -47.21
N ASP A 59 3.73 43.79 -47.51
CA ASP A 59 4.78 44.51 -48.22
C ASP A 59 4.42 44.78 -49.68
N LEU A 60 3.77 43.83 -50.36
CA LEU A 60 3.22 44.03 -51.70
C LEU A 60 2.11 45.08 -51.70
N ASP A 61 1.15 44.99 -50.79
CA ASP A 61 0.02 45.92 -50.72
C ASP A 61 0.46 47.36 -50.41
N ARG A 62 1.46 47.55 -49.54
CA ARG A 62 2.06 48.87 -49.30
C ARG A 62 2.74 49.40 -50.56
N SER A 63 3.47 48.56 -51.28
CA SER A 63 4.14 48.95 -52.53
C SER A 63 3.14 49.28 -53.64
N ILE A 64 2.07 48.49 -53.78
CA ILE A 64 0.96 48.74 -54.70
C ILE A 64 0.31 50.08 -54.38
N ARG A 65 -0.08 50.32 -53.11
CA ARG A 65 -0.69 51.60 -52.71
C ARG A 65 0.22 52.79 -52.95
N HIS A 66 1.52 52.65 -52.69
CA HIS A 66 2.49 53.72 -52.93
C HIS A 66 2.59 54.08 -54.42
N VAL A 67 2.77 53.08 -55.29
CA VAL A 67 2.86 53.28 -56.74
C VAL A 67 1.54 53.82 -57.30
N MET A 68 0.40 53.26 -56.91
CA MET A 68 -0.91 53.72 -57.38
C MET A 68 -1.20 55.16 -56.94
N SER A 69 -0.85 55.55 -55.71
CA SER A 69 -1.02 56.92 -55.23
C SER A 69 -0.12 57.92 -55.97
N ASN A 70 1.09 57.54 -56.36
CA ASN A 70 1.98 58.37 -57.17
C ASN A 70 1.42 58.57 -58.60
N ILE A 71 0.78 57.55 -59.17
CA ILE A 71 0.11 57.63 -60.48
C ILE A 71 -1.13 58.54 -60.41
N GLU A 72 -1.96 58.40 -59.37
CA GLU A 72 -3.19 59.19 -59.19
C GLU A 72 -2.93 60.67 -58.87
N SER A 73 -1.86 60.98 -58.13
CA SER A 73 -1.51 62.37 -57.77
C SER A 73 -0.87 63.18 -58.90
N GLY A 74 -0.64 62.59 -60.08
CA GLY A 74 -0.21 63.28 -61.29
C GLY A 74 1.22 63.85 -61.27
N ASN A 75 2.05 63.44 -60.30
CA ASN A 75 3.37 64.04 -60.03
C ASN A 75 4.48 63.68 -61.05
N ALA A 76 4.14 63.08 -62.19
CA ALA A 76 5.11 62.43 -63.05
C ALA A 76 4.62 62.36 -64.50
N ALA A 77 5.05 63.32 -65.33
CA ALA A 77 4.82 63.28 -66.78
C ALA A 77 5.62 62.16 -67.49
N GLU A 78 6.57 61.52 -66.80
CA GLU A 78 7.31 60.35 -67.29
C GLU A 78 7.15 59.17 -66.31
N ALA A 79 6.88 57.98 -66.84
CA ALA A 79 6.65 56.74 -66.06
C ALA A 79 7.79 56.39 -65.08
N LYS A 80 8.99 56.94 -65.30
CA LYS A 80 10.16 56.79 -64.43
C LYS A 80 9.95 57.41 -63.03
N PHE A 81 9.16 58.48 -62.92
CA PHE A 81 8.91 59.19 -61.67
C PHE A 81 7.80 58.55 -60.81
N TRP A 82 6.98 57.64 -61.35
CA TRP A 82 6.02 56.85 -60.54
C TRP A 82 6.71 55.98 -59.48
N PHE A 83 8.00 55.70 -59.70
CA PHE A 83 8.85 54.85 -58.88
C PHE A 83 9.98 55.63 -58.19
N GLU A 84 10.01 56.98 -58.28
CA GLU A 84 10.92 57.81 -57.48
C GLU A 84 10.40 57.93 -56.05
N GLY A 85 10.87 57.04 -55.19
CA GLY A 85 10.47 56.92 -53.79
C GLY A 85 10.73 55.50 -53.28
N PRO A 86 10.76 55.25 -51.97
CA PRO A 86 11.08 53.94 -51.42
C PRO A 86 9.92 52.97 -51.69
N VAL A 87 9.94 52.27 -52.84
CA VAL A 87 9.31 50.96 -52.93
C VAL A 87 9.95 50.08 -51.84
N ILE A 88 9.15 49.27 -51.15
CA ILE A 88 9.67 48.44 -50.04
C ILE A 88 10.82 47.58 -50.58
N PRO A 89 11.99 47.57 -49.90
CA PRO A 89 13.14 46.77 -50.34
C PRO A 89 12.74 45.31 -50.62
N GLY A 90 13.11 44.82 -51.80
CA GLY A 90 12.78 43.45 -52.23
C GLY A 90 11.47 43.29 -53.01
N VAL A 91 10.75 44.39 -53.29
CA VAL A 91 9.66 44.43 -54.28
C VAL A 91 10.16 45.00 -55.61
N ILE A 92 9.91 44.27 -56.69
CA ILE A 92 10.30 44.60 -58.06
C ILE A 92 9.02 44.91 -58.84
N VAL A 93 9.05 45.98 -59.63
CA VAL A 93 7.89 46.42 -60.40
C VAL A 93 8.21 46.41 -61.89
N ARG A 94 7.29 45.85 -62.68
CA ARG A 94 7.36 45.87 -64.14
C ARG A 94 6.06 46.36 -64.74
N ILE A 95 6.16 47.14 -65.81
CA ILE A 95 5.00 47.58 -66.58
C ILE A 95 5.06 46.95 -67.96
N THR A 96 3.95 46.34 -68.38
CA THR A 96 3.78 45.83 -69.75
C THR A 96 2.68 46.59 -70.49
N ASP A 97 2.84 46.73 -71.80
CA ASP A 97 1.80 47.26 -72.68
C ASP A 97 0.77 46.19 -73.09
N ARG A 98 -0.23 46.56 -73.91
CA ARG A 98 -1.24 45.64 -74.47
C ARG A 98 -0.65 44.45 -75.25
N SER A 99 0.56 44.57 -75.77
CA SER A 99 1.26 43.51 -76.52
C SER A 99 2.14 42.63 -75.64
N GLY A 100 2.17 42.89 -74.32
CA GLY A 100 3.02 42.19 -73.36
C GLY A 100 4.47 42.67 -73.36
N ARG A 101 4.80 43.74 -74.10
CA ARG A 101 6.17 44.29 -74.12
C ARG A 101 6.43 45.04 -72.83
N VAL A 102 7.57 44.78 -72.20
CA VAL A 102 8.00 45.47 -70.99
C VAL A 102 8.38 46.92 -71.34
N VAL A 103 7.62 47.86 -70.80
CA VAL A 103 7.81 49.31 -70.95
C VAL A 103 8.72 49.85 -69.86
N LEU A 104 8.66 49.27 -68.67
CA LEU A 104 9.48 49.64 -67.52
C LEU A 104 9.83 48.42 -66.69
N ASP A 105 11.07 48.35 -66.24
CA ASP A 105 11.58 47.32 -65.34
C ASP A 105 12.47 47.96 -64.27
N THR A 106 12.11 47.78 -63.00
CA THR A 106 12.93 48.29 -61.88
C THR A 106 14.18 47.45 -61.64
N ASP A 107 14.21 46.19 -62.09
CA ASP A 107 15.39 45.32 -61.98
C ASP A 107 15.51 44.37 -63.18
N ALA A 108 16.39 44.75 -64.11
CA ALA A 108 16.65 43.98 -65.32
C ALA A 108 17.33 42.61 -65.07
N HIS A 109 17.92 42.38 -63.89
CA HIS A 109 18.52 41.09 -63.54
C HIS A 109 17.48 40.09 -63.00
N PHE A 110 16.26 40.55 -62.70
CA PHE A 110 15.20 39.70 -62.21
C PHE A 110 14.63 38.80 -63.34
N PRO A 111 14.22 37.56 -63.06
CA PRO A 111 13.73 36.62 -64.08
C PRO A 111 12.53 37.16 -64.86
N SER A 112 12.39 36.79 -66.14
CA SER A 112 11.29 37.26 -67.00
C SER A 112 9.91 36.87 -66.46
N ILE A 113 8.87 37.61 -66.87
CA ILE A 113 7.48 37.33 -66.48
C ILE A 113 7.10 35.89 -66.84
N GLU A 114 7.49 35.41 -68.03
CA GLU A 114 7.27 34.03 -68.47
C GLU A 114 7.93 33.00 -67.55
N THR A 115 9.14 33.29 -67.04
CA THR A 115 9.85 32.43 -66.08
C THR A 115 9.11 32.36 -64.75
N VAL A 116 8.57 33.48 -64.27
CA VAL A 116 7.78 33.53 -63.04
C VAL A 116 6.44 32.81 -63.24
N GLU A 117 5.74 33.03 -64.35
CA GLU A 117 4.43 32.42 -64.61
C GLU A 117 4.50 30.91 -64.83
N SER A 118 5.56 30.42 -65.50
CA SER A 118 5.80 28.98 -65.69
C SER A 118 6.11 28.24 -64.39
N GLY A 119 6.62 28.93 -63.37
CA GLY A 119 6.92 28.40 -62.05
C GLY A 119 5.76 28.47 -61.05
N ARG A 120 4.54 28.78 -61.48
CA ARG A 120 3.40 29.00 -60.58
C ARG A 120 3.06 27.74 -59.76
N ILE A 121 2.97 27.90 -58.45
CA ILE A 121 2.52 26.84 -57.52
C ILE A 121 1.11 27.13 -57.01
N SER A 122 0.45 26.09 -56.49
CA SER A 122 -0.85 26.25 -55.82
C SER A 122 -0.66 27.08 -54.55
N THR A 123 -1.36 28.21 -54.47
CA THR A 123 -1.36 29.06 -53.28
C THR A 123 -2.09 28.35 -52.13
N PRO A 124 -1.56 28.42 -50.89
CA PRO A 124 -2.26 27.87 -49.73
C PRO A 124 -3.66 28.47 -49.58
N ILE A 125 -4.61 27.70 -49.02
CA ILE A 125 -6.03 28.11 -48.87
C ILE A 125 -6.19 29.41 -48.08
N TRP A 126 -5.26 29.71 -47.18
CA TRP A 126 -5.26 30.90 -46.34
C TRP A 126 -4.46 32.08 -46.92
N ALA A 127 -3.81 31.91 -48.07
CA ALA A 127 -3.12 32.99 -48.77
C ALA A 127 -4.11 33.85 -49.56
N ASN A 128 -3.72 35.10 -49.86
CA ASN A 128 -4.55 36.03 -50.62
C ASN A 128 -4.83 35.49 -52.04
N PRO A 129 -6.10 35.33 -52.45
CA PRO A 129 -6.45 34.80 -53.77
C PRO A 129 -6.03 35.71 -54.94
N ASP A 130 -5.79 37.00 -54.69
CA ASP A 130 -5.36 37.97 -55.71
C ASP A 130 -3.84 38.00 -55.92
N MET A 131 -3.10 37.15 -55.21
CA MET A 131 -1.65 37.01 -55.32
C MET A 131 -1.28 35.59 -55.68
N GLU A 132 -0.35 35.45 -56.61
CA GLU A 132 0.16 34.16 -57.06
C GLU A 132 1.54 33.92 -56.46
N VAL A 133 1.86 32.68 -56.12
CA VAL A 133 3.22 32.30 -55.71
C VAL A 133 3.84 31.50 -56.84
N SER A 134 5.08 31.83 -57.17
CA SER A 134 5.86 31.12 -58.17
C SER A 134 7.22 30.75 -57.61
N GLU A 135 7.66 29.54 -57.93
CA GLU A 135 8.97 29.01 -57.60
C GLU A 135 9.72 28.69 -58.89
N PHE A 136 10.94 29.20 -59.02
CA PHE A 136 11.78 29.00 -60.19
C PHE A 136 13.25 28.84 -59.79
N LYS A 137 14.09 28.48 -60.77
CA LYS A 137 15.53 28.34 -60.56
C LYS A 137 16.15 29.70 -60.27
N GLY A 138 16.31 30.03 -58.99
CA GLY A 138 16.76 31.34 -58.52
C GLY A 138 15.95 31.90 -57.36
N GLY A 139 14.80 31.31 -57.02
CA GLY A 139 14.03 31.71 -55.85
C GLY A 139 12.52 31.48 -55.93
N ALA A 140 11.84 31.86 -54.85
CA ALA A 140 10.39 31.95 -54.78
C ALA A 140 9.96 33.42 -54.71
N VAL A 141 8.85 33.75 -55.37
CA VAL A 141 8.33 35.11 -55.53
C VAL A 141 6.81 35.12 -55.38
N TYR A 142 6.30 36.15 -54.74
CA TYR A 142 4.91 36.55 -54.87
C TYR A 142 4.71 37.48 -56.05
N HIS A 143 3.68 37.22 -56.84
CA HIS A 143 3.30 38.00 -58.00
C HIS A 143 1.89 38.56 -57.83
N ALA A 144 1.76 39.89 -57.85
CA ALA A 144 0.49 40.59 -57.91
C ALA A 144 0.40 41.41 -59.21
N ARG A 145 -0.82 41.53 -59.76
CA ARG A 145 -1.07 42.25 -61.02
C ARG A 145 -2.09 43.35 -60.79
N ARG A 146 -1.89 44.50 -61.41
CA ARG A 146 -2.85 45.61 -61.46
C ARG A 146 -2.92 46.17 -62.87
N ASN A 147 -4.12 46.37 -63.38
CA ASN A 147 -4.33 47.01 -64.67
C ASN A 147 -4.55 48.50 -64.43
N ILE A 148 -3.88 49.36 -65.20
CA ILE A 148 -4.07 50.80 -65.19
C ILE A 148 -4.35 51.29 -66.60
N GLU A 149 -4.98 52.45 -66.73
CA GLU A 149 -5.13 53.15 -68.01
C GLU A 149 -4.48 54.52 -67.88
N TYR A 150 -3.49 54.80 -68.72
CA TYR A 150 -2.78 56.07 -68.75
C TYR A 150 -2.85 56.62 -70.17
N ASP A 151 -3.37 57.83 -70.33
CA ASP A 151 -3.55 58.50 -71.63
C ASP A 151 -4.34 57.64 -72.66
N GLY A 152 -5.35 56.90 -72.19
CA GLY A 152 -6.20 56.03 -73.03
C GLY A 152 -5.55 54.70 -73.46
N ILE A 153 -4.31 54.44 -73.02
CA ILE A 153 -3.60 53.17 -73.26
C ILE A 153 -3.57 52.38 -71.94
N PRO A 154 -4.08 51.13 -71.93
CA PRO A 154 -3.99 50.31 -70.75
C PRO A 154 -2.64 49.62 -70.67
N TYR A 155 -2.12 49.61 -69.45
CA TYR A 155 -0.90 48.95 -69.06
C TYR A 155 -1.20 47.97 -67.93
N GLN A 156 -0.38 46.93 -67.82
CA GLN A 156 -0.41 46.01 -66.69
C GLN A 156 0.85 46.21 -65.85
N ILE A 157 0.65 46.50 -64.57
CA ILE A 157 1.72 46.59 -63.58
C ILE A 157 1.81 45.25 -62.85
N HIS A 158 3.01 44.68 -62.86
CA HIS A 158 3.38 43.46 -62.17
C HIS A 158 4.24 43.83 -60.96
N PHE A 159 3.82 43.40 -59.78
CA PHE A 159 4.58 43.54 -58.54
C PHE A 159 5.10 42.17 -58.12
N PHE A 160 6.41 42.08 -57.89
CA PHE A 160 7.09 40.85 -57.52
C PHE A 160 7.79 41.03 -56.17
N ARG A 161 7.44 40.24 -55.14
CA ARG A 161 8.17 40.20 -53.86
C ARG A 161 8.94 38.90 -53.76
N THR A 162 10.27 39.00 -53.71
CA THR A 162 11.14 37.83 -53.52
C THR A 162 11.03 37.31 -52.10
N ILE A 163 10.64 36.05 -51.91
CA ILE A 163 10.49 35.38 -50.59
C ILE A 163 11.52 34.28 -50.35
N THR A 164 12.60 34.29 -51.14
CA THR A 164 13.60 33.21 -51.15
C THR A 164 14.37 33.12 -49.84
N THR A 165 14.71 34.28 -49.26
CA THR A 165 15.38 34.36 -47.96
C THR A 165 14.52 33.81 -46.83
N GLU A 166 13.22 34.05 -46.89
CA GLU A 166 12.21 33.59 -45.93
C GLU A 166 12.00 32.07 -46.07
N THR A 167 11.96 31.54 -47.29
CA THR A 167 11.87 30.09 -47.53
C THR A 167 13.13 29.36 -47.08
N ASP A 168 14.32 29.90 -47.32
CA ASP A 168 15.60 29.32 -46.88
C ASP A 168 15.76 29.37 -45.36
N PHE A 169 15.35 30.47 -44.75
CA PHE A 169 15.27 30.61 -43.29
C PHE A 169 14.30 29.59 -42.69
N PHE A 170 13.11 29.45 -43.27
CA PHE A 170 12.11 28.48 -42.82
C PHE A 170 12.62 27.04 -42.89
N ASN A 171 13.24 26.65 -44.00
CA ASN A 171 13.85 25.33 -44.16
C ASN A 171 14.97 25.09 -43.12
N SER A 172 15.78 26.10 -42.85
CA SER A 172 16.84 26.02 -41.84
C SER A 172 16.29 25.92 -40.42
N LEU A 173 15.24 26.68 -40.10
CA LEU A 173 14.51 26.61 -38.84
C LEU A 173 13.89 25.22 -38.66
N GLN A 174 13.25 24.67 -39.69
CA GLN A 174 12.64 23.33 -39.63
C GLN A 174 13.69 22.24 -39.37
N ARG A 175 14.85 22.29 -40.03
CA ARG A 175 15.96 21.36 -39.75
C ARG A 175 16.48 21.50 -38.32
N LEU A 176 16.69 22.72 -37.85
CA LEU A 176 17.16 22.98 -36.49
C LEU A 176 16.16 22.45 -35.45
N LEU A 177 14.87 22.71 -35.63
CA LEU A 177 13.81 22.21 -34.75
C LEU A 177 13.76 20.67 -34.78
N PHE A 178 13.87 20.05 -35.96
CA PHE A 178 13.91 18.59 -36.09
C PHE A 178 15.06 17.97 -35.28
N TYR A 179 16.28 18.47 -35.44
CA TYR A 179 17.44 17.96 -34.69
C TYR A 179 17.30 18.20 -33.18
N THR A 180 16.74 19.33 -32.78
CA THR A 180 16.50 19.66 -31.37
C THR A 180 15.47 18.71 -30.75
N VAL A 181 14.34 18.47 -31.43
CA VAL A 181 13.30 17.52 -30.98
C VAL A 181 13.85 16.10 -30.90
N ALA A 182 14.61 15.66 -31.90
CA ALA A 182 15.25 14.35 -31.89
C ALA A 182 16.23 14.20 -30.71
N GLY A 183 17.06 15.21 -30.44
CA GLY A 183 17.98 15.24 -29.30
C GLY A 183 17.26 15.18 -27.96
N CYS A 184 16.23 16.02 -27.76
CA CYS A 184 15.40 16.04 -26.56
C CYS A 184 14.70 14.68 -26.33
N PHE A 185 14.23 14.04 -27.39
CA PHE A 185 13.59 12.72 -27.29
C PHE A 185 14.56 11.64 -26.80
N VAL A 186 15.78 11.58 -27.35
CA VAL A 186 16.81 10.64 -26.90
C VAL A 186 17.19 10.90 -25.43
N LEU A 187 17.37 12.17 -25.05
CA LEU A 187 17.70 12.54 -23.68
C LEU A 187 16.58 12.16 -22.70
N ALA A 188 15.32 12.34 -23.09
CA ALA A 188 14.17 11.94 -22.28
C ALA A 188 14.09 10.42 -22.07
N LEU A 189 14.40 9.61 -23.10
CA LEU A 189 14.46 8.15 -22.97
C LEU A 189 15.55 7.72 -21.97
N LEU A 190 16.75 8.31 -22.07
CA LEU A 190 17.85 8.01 -21.16
C LEU A 190 17.53 8.41 -19.72
N ALA A 191 17.05 9.64 -19.52
CA ALA A 191 16.69 10.16 -18.20
C ALA A 191 15.53 9.36 -17.58
N GLY A 192 14.48 9.09 -18.34
CA GLY A 192 13.32 8.32 -17.88
C GLY A 192 13.69 6.91 -17.45
N HIS A 193 14.53 6.23 -18.23
CA HIS A 193 15.01 4.89 -17.88
C HIS A 193 15.86 4.88 -16.61
N PHE A 194 16.73 5.87 -16.42
CA PHE A 194 17.55 5.99 -15.22
C PHE A 194 16.71 6.28 -13.97
N ILE A 195 15.82 7.29 -14.04
CA ILE A 195 14.95 7.69 -12.92
C ILE A 195 14.02 6.55 -12.54
N SER A 196 13.37 5.93 -13.52
CA SER A 196 12.42 4.86 -13.29
C SER A 196 13.07 3.64 -12.62
N ARG A 197 14.29 3.27 -13.02
CA ARG A 197 15.05 2.20 -12.37
C ARG A 197 15.36 2.51 -10.91
N ARG A 198 15.67 3.77 -10.59
CA ARG A 198 16.00 4.20 -9.22
C ARG A 198 14.78 4.19 -8.31
N ILE A 199 13.65 4.72 -8.78
CA ILE A 199 12.39 4.79 -8.02
C ILE A 199 11.80 3.39 -7.78
N LEU A 200 11.89 2.48 -8.74
CA LEU A 200 11.30 1.14 -8.64
C LEU A 200 12.21 0.11 -7.94
N LYS A 201 13.46 0.46 -7.63
CA LYS A 201 14.40 -0.45 -6.94
C LYS A 201 13.88 -0.89 -5.56
N PRO A 202 13.40 0.00 -4.65
CA PRO A 202 12.89 -0.41 -3.34
C PRO A 202 11.70 -1.35 -3.44
N ILE A 203 10.77 -1.11 -4.37
CA ILE A 203 9.61 -2.01 -4.58
C ILE A 203 10.06 -3.43 -4.92
N ARG A 204 11.11 -3.55 -5.75
CA ARG A 204 11.69 -4.85 -6.08
C ARG A 204 12.31 -5.51 -4.85
N GLU A 205 13.06 -4.78 -4.03
CA GLU A 205 13.66 -5.32 -2.80
C GLU A 205 12.59 -5.80 -1.80
N ILE A 206 11.50 -5.04 -1.65
CA ILE A 206 10.34 -5.45 -0.84
C ILE A 206 9.74 -6.75 -1.37
N THR A 207 9.48 -6.81 -2.68
CA THR A 207 8.89 -8.00 -3.31
C THR A 207 9.78 -9.23 -3.16
N TRP A 208 11.09 -9.09 -3.34
CA TRP A 208 12.04 -10.20 -3.20
C TRP A 208 12.15 -10.65 -1.74
N THR A 209 12.21 -9.70 -0.80
CA THR A 209 12.28 -10.04 0.62
C THR A 209 11.00 -10.75 1.06
N ALA A 210 9.83 -10.24 0.67
CA ALA A 210 8.54 -10.87 0.91
C ALA A 210 8.48 -12.30 0.35
N ARG A 211 9.00 -12.54 -0.86
CA ARG A 211 9.08 -13.91 -1.43
C ARG A 211 10.09 -14.81 -0.74
N SER A 212 11.12 -14.25 -0.13
CA SER A 212 12.15 -15.00 0.59
C SER A 212 11.81 -15.28 2.06
N ILE A 213 10.73 -14.68 2.57
CA ILE A 213 10.26 -14.93 3.92
C ILE A 213 9.55 -16.28 3.90
N GLU A 214 10.27 -17.28 4.38
CA GLU A 214 9.76 -18.60 4.69
C GLU A 214 9.40 -18.65 6.18
N VAL A 215 8.48 -19.55 6.56
CA VAL A 215 8.04 -19.74 7.95
C VAL A 215 9.23 -19.99 8.89
N GLU A 216 10.26 -20.66 8.40
CA GLU A 216 11.48 -20.99 9.14
C GLU A 216 12.43 -19.80 9.34
N ARG A 217 12.23 -18.68 8.61
CA ARG A 217 13.13 -17.50 8.62
C ARG A 217 12.37 -16.19 8.71
N LEU A 218 11.41 -16.11 9.63
CA LEU A 218 10.63 -14.89 9.92
C LEU A 218 11.46 -13.73 10.47
N GLY A 219 12.73 -13.93 10.87
CA GLY A 219 13.60 -12.90 11.45
C GLY A 219 14.10 -11.82 10.48
N ARG A 220 13.91 -11.98 9.17
CA ARG A 220 14.35 -10.99 8.19
C ARG A 220 13.40 -9.78 8.18
N ARG A 221 13.95 -8.58 8.01
CA ARG A 221 13.17 -7.34 7.89
C ARG A 221 13.49 -6.61 6.59
N LEU A 222 12.54 -5.81 6.14
CA LEU A 222 12.74 -4.87 5.04
C LEU A 222 13.61 -3.73 5.52
N ASP A 223 14.58 -3.34 4.71
CA ASP A 223 15.28 -2.08 4.89
C ASP A 223 14.30 -0.93 4.66
N VAL A 224 14.26 0.02 5.58
CA VAL A 224 13.33 1.16 5.52
C VAL A 224 14.07 2.31 4.84
N PRO A 225 13.64 2.74 3.65
CA PRO A 225 14.28 3.86 2.96
C PRO A 225 14.36 5.10 3.85
N ARG A 226 15.42 5.91 3.68
CA ARG A 226 15.56 7.16 4.45
C ARG A 226 14.55 8.24 4.05
N ALA A 227 14.05 8.17 2.81
CA ALA A 227 13.00 9.05 2.32
C ALA A 227 11.73 8.86 3.15
N ARG A 228 11.07 9.93 3.59
CA ARG A 228 9.82 9.84 4.37
C ARG A 228 8.61 9.90 3.44
N ASP A 229 8.57 8.99 2.48
CA ASP A 229 7.51 8.84 1.49
C ASP A 229 6.65 7.59 1.76
N GLU A 230 5.69 7.34 0.87
CA GLU A 230 4.75 6.21 0.93
C GLU A 230 5.47 4.86 0.92
N LEU A 231 6.65 4.77 0.31
CA LEU A 231 7.44 3.53 0.28
C LEU A 231 8.01 3.19 1.66
N SER A 232 8.44 4.19 2.42
CA SER A 232 8.91 3.98 3.79
C SER A 232 7.79 3.64 4.76
N GLU A 233 6.61 4.22 4.58
CA GLU A 233 5.43 3.83 5.35
C GLU A 233 5.04 2.37 5.06
N LEU A 234 5.05 1.97 3.79
CA LEU A 234 4.79 0.59 3.38
C LEU A 234 5.80 -0.38 4.01
N ALA A 235 7.09 -0.07 3.95
CA ALA A 235 8.15 -0.90 4.54
C ALA A 235 7.97 -1.08 6.05
N ARG A 236 7.64 0.00 6.79
CA ARG A 236 7.36 -0.08 8.24
C ARG A 236 6.12 -0.91 8.55
N THR A 237 5.05 -0.73 7.78
CA THR A 237 3.81 -1.50 7.98
C THR A 237 4.03 -2.98 7.74
N PHE A 238 4.79 -3.34 6.71
CA PHE A 238 5.15 -4.72 6.46
C PHE A 238 6.04 -5.30 7.57
N ASN A 239 7.03 -4.56 8.06
CA ASN A 239 7.85 -4.99 9.20
C ASN A 239 6.99 -5.25 10.46
N ARG A 240 6.03 -4.38 10.78
CA ARG A 240 5.08 -4.61 11.90
C ARG A 240 4.24 -5.88 11.72
N MET A 241 3.84 -6.20 10.48
CA MET A 241 3.15 -7.45 10.19
C MET A 241 4.06 -8.66 10.43
N LEU A 242 5.34 -8.58 10.03
CA LEU A 242 6.32 -9.64 10.27
C LEU A 242 6.61 -9.83 11.76
N ASP A 243 6.67 -8.74 12.54
CA ASP A 243 6.84 -8.82 14.00
C ASP A 243 5.70 -9.63 14.63
N ARG A 244 4.45 -9.31 14.29
CA ARG A 244 3.27 -10.05 14.77
C ARG A 244 3.26 -11.52 14.36
N LEU A 245 3.67 -11.81 13.12
CA LEU A 245 3.77 -13.19 12.63
C LEU A 245 4.88 -13.96 13.37
N GLN A 246 6.04 -13.35 13.57
CA GLN A 246 7.15 -13.96 14.27
C GLN A 246 6.81 -14.23 15.74
N GLU A 247 6.20 -13.26 16.43
CA GLU A 247 5.75 -13.42 17.81
C GLU A 247 4.73 -14.56 17.95
N GLY A 248 3.72 -14.60 17.07
CA GLY A 248 2.72 -15.67 17.04
C GLY A 248 3.34 -17.04 16.79
N PHE A 249 4.24 -17.15 15.81
CA PHE A 249 4.93 -18.41 15.50
C PHE A 249 5.82 -18.89 16.65
N GLN A 250 6.58 -17.98 17.29
CA GLN A 250 7.39 -18.30 18.46
C GLN A 250 6.56 -18.73 19.67
N GLN A 251 5.36 -18.17 19.83
CA GLN A 251 4.44 -18.58 20.89
C GLN A 251 3.85 -19.97 20.61
N GLU A 252 3.46 -20.26 19.37
CA GLU A 252 3.01 -21.59 18.95
C GLU A 252 4.10 -22.65 19.11
N GLN A 253 5.33 -22.36 18.68
CA GLN A 253 6.46 -23.28 18.82
C GLN A 253 6.77 -23.59 20.29
N ARG A 254 6.76 -22.56 21.16
CA ARG A 254 6.90 -22.76 22.62
C ARG A 254 5.77 -23.62 23.16
N PHE A 255 4.52 -23.33 22.80
CA PHE A 255 3.37 -24.11 23.23
C PHE A 255 3.47 -25.60 22.84
N VAL A 256 3.86 -25.91 21.61
CA VAL A 256 4.05 -27.30 21.15
C VAL A 256 5.20 -27.98 21.89
N SER A 257 6.32 -27.27 22.09
CA SER A 257 7.47 -27.78 22.83
C SER A 257 7.10 -28.11 24.28
N ASP A 258 6.48 -27.16 24.98
CA ASP A 258 6.10 -27.29 26.39
C ASP A 258 5.05 -28.38 26.57
N ALA A 259 4.04 -28.44 25.68
CA ALA A 259 3.05 -29.52 25.68
C ALA A 259 3.72 -30.90 25.49
N SER A 260 4.69 -31.00 24.59
CA SER A 260 5.43 -32.25 24.37
C SER A 260 6.24 -32.67 25.59
N HIS A 261 6.84 -31.73 26.32
CA HIS A 261 7.56 -32.00 27.56
C HIS A 261 6.63 -32.45 28.69
N GLU A 262 5.52 -31.73 28.89
CA GLU A 262 4.53 -32.03 29.93
C GLU A 262 3.78 -33.34 29.67
N LEU A 263 3.64 -33.78 28.42
CA LEU A 263 3.08 -35.10 28.08
C LEU A 263 4.10 -36.24 28.20
N ARG A 264 5.39 -35.97 28.00
CA ARG A 264 6.43 -37.01 28.05
C ARG A 264 6.67 -37.53 29.47
N THR A 265 6.68 -36.64 30.46
CA THR A 265 6.88 -37.01 31.86
C THR A 265 5.87 -38.05 32.36
N PRO A 266 4.54 -37.82 32.27
CA PRO A 266 3.54 -38.79 32.70
C PRO A 266 3.61 -40.09 31.91
N LEU A 267 3.81 -39.99 30.60
CA LEU A 267 3.95 -41.18 29.76
C LEU A 267 5.15 -42.05 30.18
N THR A 268 6.27 -41.42 30.58
CA THR A 268 7.46 -42.14 31.07
C THR A 268 7.18 -42.85 32.40
N VAL A 269 6.41 -42.22 33.30
CA VAL A 269 5.99 -42.82 34.58
C VAL A 269 5.08 -44.02 34.33
N ILE A 270 4.07 -43.88 33.46
CA ILE A 270 3.17 -44.97 33.08
C ILE A 270 3.95 -46.15 32.50
N LEU A 271 4.87 -45.90 31.57
CA LEU A 271 5.72 -46.94 30.97
C LEU A 271 6.63 -47.59 32.02
N GLY A 272 7.22 -46.81 32.93
CA GLY A 272 8.08 -47.33 34.00
C GLY A 272 7.35 -48.26 34.96
N TYR A 273 6.16 -47.87 35.42
CA TYR A 273 5.31 -48.75 36.24
C TYR A 273 4.81 -49.95 35.45
N SER A 274 4.45 -49.78 34.18
CA SER A 274 4.04 -50.91 33.32
C SER A 274 5.16 -51.95 33.16
N ASP A 275 6.40 -51.52 32.94
CA ASP A 275 7.57 -52.40 32.88
C ASP A 275 7.86 -53.08 34.22
N MET A 276 7.73 -52.35 35.34
CA MET A 276 7.89 -52.91 36.69
C MET A 276 6.85 -54.00 36.98
N LEU A 277 5.58 -53.74 36.66
CA LEU A 277 4.49 -54.70 36.81
C LEU A 277 4.68 -55.93 35.92
N SER A 278 5.19 -55.73 34.70
CA SER A 278 5.49 -56.82 33.76
C SER A 278 6.60 -57.75 34.26
N ARG A 279 7.64 -57.19 34.91
CA ARG A 279 8.84 -57.95 35.35
C ARG A 279 8.72 -58.56 36.74
N TRP A 280 8.16 -57.83 37.70
CA TRP A 280 8.24 -58.17 39.14
C TRP A 280 6.91 -58.02 39.87
N GLY A 281 6.00 -57.15 39.41
CA GLY A 281 4.77 -56.83 40.14
C GLY A 281 3.70 -57.91 40.15
N ARG A 282 3.90 -59.08 39.51
CA ARG A 282 2.93 -60.19 39.58
C ARG A 282 3.02 -60.99 40.88
N GLU A 283 4.17 -60.93 41.56
CA GLU A 283 4.46 -61.76 42.73
C GLU A 283 4.31 -60.99 44.06
N ASP A 284 4.39 -59.66 44.03
CA ASP A 284 4.19 -58.77 45.18
C ASP A 284 2.92 -57.93 45.03
N LYS A 285 1.94 -58.19 45.89
CA LYS A 285 0.65 -57.50 45.88
C LYS A 285 0.77 -55.99 46.14
N ASN A 286 1.71 -55.56 47.00
CA ASN A 286 1.87 -54.14 47.31
C ASN A 286 2.39 -53.38 46.09
N ILE A 287 3.38 -53.96 45.37
CA ILE A 287 3.91 -53.39 44.12
C ILE A 287 2.84 -53.38 43.02
N LEU A 288 1.99 -54.41 42.96
CA LEU A 288 0.87 -54.48 42.04
C LEU A 288 -0.11 -53.32 42.26
N ASP A 289 -0.57 -53.16 43.50
CA ASP A 289 -1.57 -52.15 43.87
C ASP A 289 -1.00 -50.73 43.69
N GLU A 290 0.26 -50.49 44.07
CA GLU A 290 0.96 -49.22 43.85
C GLU A 290 1.09 -48.91 42.35
N GLY A 291 1.53 -49.87 41.55
CA GLY A 291 1.74 -49.69 40.12
C GLY A 291 0.42 -49.41 39.38
N ILE A 292 -0.65 -50.14 39.67
CA ILE A 292 -1.97 -49.90 39.08
C ILE A 292 -2.50 -48.51 39.47
N THR A 293 -2.38 -48.15 40.75
CA THR A 293 -2.81 -46.84 41.25
C THR A 293 -2.05 -45.70 40.58
N SER A 294 -0.73 -45.85 40.45
CA SER A 294 0.13 -44.84 39.84
C SER A 294 -0.13 -44.69 38.34
N ILE A 295 -0.29 -45.78 37.60
CA ILE A 295 -0.66 -45.75 36.17
C ILE A 295 -2.01 -45.06 35.98
N ARG A 296 -3.01 -45.40 36.79
CA ARG A 296 -4.35 -44.81 36.72
C ARG A 296 -4.30 -43.31 37.00
N SER A 297 -3.67 -42.92 38.10
CA SER A 297 -3.55 -41.50 38.48
C SER A 297 -2.85 -40.70 37.37
N GLU A 298 -1.80 -41.25 36.77
CA GLU A 298 -1.07 -40.55 35.73
C GLU A 298 -1.82 -40.48 34.40
N ALA A 299 -2.63 -41.50 34.09
CA ALA A 299 -3.55 -41.45 32.94
C ALA A 299 -4.65 -40.40 33.13
N GLU A 300 -5.22 -40.28 34.34
CA GLU A 300 -6.19 -39.24 34.69
C GLU A 300 -5.54 -37.83 34.59
N ASN A 301 -4.29 -37.68 35.05
CA ASN A 301 -3.52 -36.44 34.90
C ASN A 301 -3.30 -36.06 33.42
N MET A 302 -2.92 -37.04 32.59
CA MET A 302 -2.78 -36.84 31.14
C MET A 302 -4.09 -36.41 30.49
N GLN A 303 -5.22 -37.03 30.86
CA GLN A 303 -6.53 -36.66 30.34
C GLN A 303 -6.84 -35.18 30.65
N GLN A 304 -6.67 -34.76 31.90
CA GLN A 304 -6.90 -33.36 32.29
C GLN A 304 -5.96 -32.39 31.56
N LEU A 305 -4.70 -32.77 31.34
CA LEU A 305 -3.75 -31.96 30.57
C LEU A 305 -4.21 -31.80 29.12
N ILE A 306 -4.62 -32.89 28.46
CA ILE A 306 -5.11 -32.86 27.07
C ILE A 306 -6.36 -31.99 26.96
N GLU A 307 -7.30 -32.08 27.89
CA GLU A 307 -8.50 -31.23 27.92
C GLU A 307 -8.13 -29.74 28.04
N LYS A 308 -7.20 -29.40 28.93
CA LYS A 308 -6.68 -28.02 29.09
C LYS A 308 -5.99 -27.50 27.82
N LEU A 309 -5.22 -28.35 27.13
CA LEU A 309 -4.57 -28.01 25.86
C LEU A 309 -5.59 -27.78 24.74
N LEU A 310 -6.58 -28.67 24.61
CA LEU A 310 -7.66 -28.54 23.63
C LEU A 310 -8.51 -27.29 23.86
N PHE A 311 -8.78 -26.96 25.13
CA PHE A 311 -9.45 -25.72 25.50
C PHE A 311 -8.69 -24.50 24.98
N LEU A 312 -7.38 -24.41 25.28
CA LEU A 312 -6.54 -23.28 24.85
C LEU A 312 -6.41 -23.19 23.33
N ALA A 313 -6.27 -24.33 22.64
CA ALA A 313 -6.21 -24.36 21.17
C ALA A 313 -7.51 -23.83 20.52
N ARG A 314 -8.68 -24.19 21.07
CA ARG A 314 -9.99 -23.68 20.59
C ARG A 314 -10.19 -22.20 20.92
N ALA A 315 -9.73 -21.79 22.09
CA ALA A 315 -9.72 -20.40 22.55
C ALA A 315 -8.91 -19.49 21.61
N ASP A 316 -7.72 -19.92 21.18
CA ASP A 316 -6.85 -19.17 20.26
C ASP A 316 -7.46 -19.00 18.87
N GLN A 317 -8.15 -20.03 18.38
CA GLN A 317 -8.82 -19.99 17.08
C GLN A 317 -10.13 -19.18 17.11
N LYS A 318 -10.50 -18.57 18.25
CA LYS A 318 -11.81 -17.93 18.49
C LYS A 318 -12.99 -18.88 18.21
N ARG A 319 -12.78 -20.19 18.36
CA ARG A 319 -13.79 -21.23 18.14
C ARG A 319 -14.47 -21.70 19.42
N GLN A 320 -13.95 -21.29 20.57
CA GLN A 320 -14.59 -21.56 21.86
C GLN A 320 -15.83 -20.66 21.99
N ALA A 321 -17.01 -21.26 21.89
CA ALA A 321 -18.27 -20.58 22.14
C ALA A 321 -18.35 -20.18 23.62
N VAL A 322 -18.95 -19.02 23.89
CA VAL A 322 -19.24 -18.50 25.23
C VAL A 322 -20.73 -18.21 25.24
N ASN A 323 -21.49 -19.00 25.98
CA ASN A 323 -22.94 -18.87 26.04
C ASN A 323 -23.29 -18.12 27.32
N LYS A 324 -23.31 -16.79 27.25
CA LYS A 324 -23.63 -15.96 28.41
C LYS A 324 -25.14 -16.03 28.68
N GLU A 325 -25.49 -16.33 29.92
CA GLU A 325 -26.84 -16.28 30.48
C GLU A 325 -26.82 -15.55 31.82
N ASP A 326 -28.01 -15.31 32.38
CA ASP A 326 -28.14 -14.68 33.69
C ASP A 326 -27.82 -15.70 34.79
N VAL A 327 -26.71 -15.48 35.50
CA VAL A 327 -26.20 -16.39 36.52
C VAL A 327 -26.30 -15.73 37.89
N ASP A 328 -26.93 -16.41 38.86
CA ASP A 328 -26.84 -16.04 40.28
C ASP A 328 -25.41 -16.35 40.77
N LEU A 329 -24.61 -15.29 40.93
CA LEU A 329 -23.22 -15.41 41.35
C LEU A 329 -23.11 -15.89 42.80
N ALA A 330 -24.05 -15.51 43.66
CA ALA A 330 -23.99 -15.87 45.07
C ALA A 330 -24.22 -17.37 45.24
N GLU A 331 -25.20 -17.94 44.52
CA GLU A 331 -25.43 -19.38 44.46
C GLU A 331 -24.22 -20.10 43.86
N LEU A 332 -23.69 -19.61 42.74
CA LEU A 332 -22.53 -20.21 42.07
C LEU A 332 -21.29 -20.26 42.97
N LEU A 333 -21.00 -19.17 43.67
CA LEU A 333 -19.87 -19.07 44.59
C LEU A 333 -20.06 -19.99 45.81
N ALA A 334 -21.26 -20.00 46.40
CA ALA A 334 -21.58 -20.88 47.53
C ALA A 334 -21.41 -22.36 47.18
N ASP A 335 -22.01 -22.81 46.07
CA ASP A 335 -21.89 -24.20 45.59
C ASP A 335 -20.44 -24.57 45.27
N THR A 336 -19.65 -23.64 44.74
CA THR A 336 -18.23 -23.90 44.44
C THR A 336 -17.39 -24.02 45.72
N MET A 337 -17.67 -23.18 46.73
CA MET A 337 -16.98 -23.21 48.03
C MET A 337 -17.35 -24.47 48.83
N GLU A 338 -18.62 -24.86 48.85
CA GLU A 338 -19.09 -26.08 49.54
C GLU A 338 -18.45 -27.34 48.95
N LYS A 339 -18.37 -27.42 47.61
CA LYS A 339 -17.68 -28.52 46.92
C LYS A 339 -16.19 -28.56 47.28
N MET A 340 -15.53 -27.41 47.36
CA MET A 340 -14.13 -27.35 47.77
C MET A 340 -13.94 -27.80 49.22
N GLN A 341 -14.82 -27.38 50.12
CA GLN A 341 -14.83 -27.80 51.53
C GLN A 341 -15.01 -29.31 51.67
N THR A 342 -15.83 -29.93 50.82
CA THR A 342 -16.05 -31.39 50.82
C THR A 342 -14.81 -32.17 50.34
N VAL A 343 -14.00 -31.58 49.46
CA VAL A 343 -12.81 -32.23 48.87
C VAL A 343 -11.58 -32.15 49.79
N THR A 344 -11.47 -31.11 50.61
CA THR A 344 -10.32 -30.93 51.50
C THR A 344 -10.63 -31.33 52.94
N THR A 345 -9.80 -32.20 53.52
CA THR A 345 -9.85 -32.54 54.95
C THR A 345 -8.76 -31.81 55.74
N SER A 346 -7.83 -31.14 55.05
CA SER A 346 -6.59 -30.60 55.62
C SER A 346 -6.54 -29.07 55.64
N HIS A 347 -7.54 -28.37 55.10
CA HIS A 347 -7.57 -26.91 55.02
C HIS A 347 -8.93 -26.38 55.48
N GLU A 348 -8.93 -25.17 56.06
CA GLU A 348 -10.17 -24.49 56.42
C GLU A 348 -10.67 -23.62 55.26
N VAL A 349 -11.85 -23.94 54.72
CA VAL A 349 -12.45 -23.21 53.61
C VAL A 349 -13.68 -22.47 54.11
N THR A 350 -13.68 -21.14 54.03
CA THR A 350 -14.76 -20.29 54.56
C THR A 350 -15.30 -19.33 53.51
N LEU A 351 -16.62 -19.21 53.47
CA LEU A 351 -17.31 -18.19 52.68
C LEU A 351 -17.85 -17.12 53.64
N GLY A 352 -17.33 -15.91 53.51
CA GLY A 352 -17.78 -14.76 54.28
C GLY A 352 -19.02 -14.12 53.65
N ARG A 353 -19.02 -12.78 53.58
CA ARG A 353 -20.09 -12.01 52.93
C ARG A 353 -20.27 -12.45 51.47
N ASN A 354 -21.52 -12.71 51.07
CA ASN A 354 -21.86 -13.12 49.72
C ASN A 354 -23.10 -12.36 49.23
N ASP A 355 -22.89 -11.23 48.54
CA ASP A 355 -23.98 -10.37 48.09
C ASP A 355 -24.77 -11.02 46.92
N PRO A 356 -26.11 -11.13 46.99
CA PRO A 356 -26.91 -11.83 45.97
C PRO A 356 -27.00 -11.02 44.68
N VAL A 357 -26.34 -11.44 43.61
CA VAL A 357 -26.23 -10.66 42.37
C VAL A 357 -26.28 -11.53 41.12
N THR A 358 -26.95 -11.03 40.09
CA THR A 358 -27.03 -11.65 38.78
C THR A 358 -25.99 -11.05 37.85
N VAL A 359 -25.23 -11.89 37.15
CA VAL A 359 -24.21 -11.48 36.17
C VAL A 359 -24.44 -12.19 34.84
N SER A 360 -24.12 -11.53 33.72
CA SER A 360 -24.19 -12.14 32.39
C SER A 360 -22.92 -12.93 32.15
N ALA A 361 -22.98 -14.25 32.32
CA ALA A 361 -21.83 -15.13 32.20
C ALA A 361 -22.20 -16.51 31.70
N ASP A 362 -21.21 -17.22 31.15
CA ASP A 362 -21.33 -18.65 30.92
C ASP A 362 -21.10 -19.36 32.27
N PRO A 363 -22.10 -20.05 32.84
CA PRO A 363 -22.01 -20.62 34.18
C PRO A 363 -20.94 -21.71 34.27
N VAL A 364 -20.67 -22.43 33.18
CA VAL A 364 -19.66 -23.50 33.15
C VAL A 364 -18.27 -22.88 33.20
N LEU A 365 -18.03 -21.85 32.39
CA LEU A 365 -16.75 -21.15 32.36
C LEU A 365 -16.51 -20.34 33.63
N LEU A 366 -17.53 -19.65 34.16
CA LEU A 366 -17.39 -18.88 35.40
C LEU A 366 -17.11 -19.79 36.60
N ARG A 367 -17.76 -20.95 36.69
CA ARG A 367 -17.43 -21.98 37.67
C ARG A 367 -16.01 -22.49 37.53
N GLN A 368 -15.57 -22.71 36.28
CA GLN A 368 -14.19 -23.14 36.00
C GLN A 368 -13.17 -22.07 36.43
N LEU A 369 -13.46 -20.79 36.22
CA LEU A 369 -12.62 -19.67 36.67
C LEU A 369 -12.43 -19.71 38.20
N LEU A 370 -13.52 -19.79 38.96
CA LEU A 370 -13.47 -19.86 40.42
C LEU A 370 -12.71 -21.10 40.89
N ARG A 371 -12.98 -22.26 40.25
CA ARG A 371 -12.32 -23.51 40.59
C ARG A 371 -10.81 -23.46 40.35
N ILE A 372 -10.33 -22.83 39.28
CA ILE A 372 -8.89 -22.67 39.02
C ILE A 372 -8.18 -21.93 40.17
N PHE A 373 -8.79 -20.85 40.67
CA PHE A 373 -8.18 -20.08 41.75
C PHE A 373 -8.25 -20.82 43.09
N LEU A 374 -9.35 -21.50 43.38
CA LEU A 374 -9.49 -22.31 44.60
C LEU A 374 -8.57 -23.54 44.59
N GLU A 375 -8.45 -24.25 43.47
CA GLU A 375 -7.50 -25.37 43.30
C GLU A 375 -6.06 -24.89 43.51
N ASN A 376 -5.70 -23.71 43.01
CA ASN A 376 -4.39 -23.11 43.27
C ASN A 376 -4.21 -22.75 44.75
N SER A 377 -5.24 -22.16 45.37
CA SER A 377 -5.22 -21.81 46.80
C SER A 377 -4.95 -23.06 47.64
N LEU A 378 -5.72 -24.14 47.40
CA LEU A 378 -5.55 -25.43 48.09
C LEU A 378 -4.16 -26.05 47.88
N LYS A 379 -3.62 -25.92 46.68
CA LYS A 379 -2.34 -26.52 46.30
C LYS A 379 -1.13 -25.82 46.91
N TYR A 380 -1.18 -24.49 47.06
CA TYR A 380 -0.04 -23.68 47.52
C TYR A 380 -0.17 -23.23 48.98
N THR A 381 -1.29 -23.57 49.62
CA THR A 381 -1.48 -23.41 51.05
C THR A 381 -0.97 -24.66 51.78
N PRO A 382 -0.13 -24.53 52.81
CA PRO A 382 0.24 -25.66 53.65
C PRO A 382 -0.95 -26.25 54.41
N PRO A 383 -0.92 -27.54 54.79
CA PRO A 383 -1.96 -28.15 55.63
C PRO A 383 -2.20 -27.34 56.91
N GLY A 384 -3.47 -27.08 57.23
CA GLY A 384 -3.91 -26.24 58.34
C GLY A 384 -4.09 -24.76 57.98
N GLY A 385 -3.79 -24.36 56.75
CA GLY A 385 -4.06 -23.00 56.26
C GLY A 385 -5.53 -22.75 55.91
N HIS A 386 -5.82 -21.48 55.65
CA HIS A 386 -7.16 -20.91 55.52
C HIS A 386 -7.36 -20.33 54.12
N ILE A 387 -8.47 -20.73 53.50
CA ILE A 387 -8.91 -20.21 52.21
C ILE A 387 -10.25 -19.52 52.44
N HIS A 388 -10.29 -18.21 52.22
CA HIS A 388 -11.46 -17.39 52.47
C HIS A 388 -11.94 -16.72 51.18
N ALA A 389 -13.24 -16.83 50.90
CA ALA A 389 -13.88 -16.12 49.79
C ALA A 389 -14.94 -15.13 50.29
N TYR A 390 -15.13 -14.02 49.58
CA TYR A 390 -16.28 -13.15 49.77
C TYR A 390 -16.65 -12.41 48.47
N SER A 391 -17.92 -12.03 48.34
CA SER A 391 -18.42 -11.21 47.24
C SER A 391 -19.12 -9.94 47.77
N ILE A 392 -18.78 -8.79 47.19
CA ILE A 392 -19.32 -7.48 47.60
C ILE A 392 -19.64 -6.67 46.35
N ARG A 393 -20.85 -6.09 46.28
CA ARG A 393 -21.20 -5.14 45.21
C ARG A 393 -20.38 -3.85 45.31
N THR A 394 -20.01 -3.29 44.17
CA THR A 394 -19.38 -1.98 44.14
C THR A 394 -20.38 -0.90 44.58
N PRO A 395 -19.92 0.23 45.16
CA PRO A 395 -20.81 1.28 45.66
C PRO A 395 -21.75 1.89 44.61
N ASP A 396 -21.33 1.88 43.34
CA ASP A 396 -22.09 2.34 42.18
C ASP A 396 -22.98 1.25 41.57
N ASN A 397 -22.98 0.03 42.15
CA ASN A 397 -23.76 -1.13 41.72
C ASN A 397 -23.53 -1.54 40.25
N SER A 398 -22.41 -1.14 39.65
CA SER A 398 -22.03 -1.45 38.27
C SER A 398 -21.31 -2.80 38.15
N ALA A 399 -20.73 -3.29 39.25
CA ALA A 399 -19.98 -4.52 39.30
C ALA A 399 -20.08 -5.21 40.67
N VAL A 400 -19.70 -6.48 40.71
CA VAL A 400 -19.47 -7.23 41.94
C VAL A 400 -18.01 -7.63 42.01
N THR A 401 -17.43 -7.47 43.19
CA THR A 401 -16.05 -7.87 43.47
C THR A 401 -16.06 -9.19 44.24
N VAL A 402 -15.52 -10.24 43.63
CA VAL A 402 -15.25 -11.52 44.30
C VAL A 402 -13.79 -11.55 44.71
N THR A 403 -13.52 -11.73 46.00
CA THR A 403 -12.16 -11.83 46.53
C THR A 403 -11.92 -13.21 47.10
N LEU A 404 -10.81 -13.82 46.69
CA LEU A 404 -10.34 -15.13 47.11
C LEU A 404 -8.98 -14.91 47.77
N THR A 405 -8.85 -15.27 49.04
CA THR A 405 -7.63 -15.08 49.83
C THR A 405 -7.18 -16.40 50.42
N ASP A 406 -5.89 -16.70 50.32
CA ASP A 406 -5.21 -17.81 50.99
C ASP A 406 -4.02 -17.32 51.81
N ASP A 407 -3.62 -18.10 52.81
CA ASP A 407 -2.43 -17.90 53.66
C ASP A 407 -1.25 -18.80 53.20
N GLY A 408 -1.18 -19.08 51.91
CA GLY A 408 -0.14 -19.94 51.34
C GLY A 408 1.25 -19.30 51.22
N ILE A 409 2.13 -19.95 50.48
CA ILE A 409 3.54 -19.54 50.31
C ILE A 409 3.72 -18.17 49.62
N GLY A 410 2.66 -17.66 48.99
CA GLY A 410 2.70 -16.41 48.22
C GLY A 410 3.57 -16.44 46.97
N ILE A 411 3.68 -15.29 46.30
CA ILE A 411 4.32 -15.13 44.99
C ILE A 411 5.24 -13.91 45.01
N ALA A 412 6.53 -14.12 44.72
CA ALA A 412 7.49 -13.03 44.64
C ALA A 412 7.13 -12.03 43.50
N PRO A 413 7.36 -10.72 43.67
CA PRO A 413 6.93 -9.68 42.73
C PRO A 413 7.37 -9.89 41.28
N GLU A 414 8.57 -10.45 41.07
CA GLU A 414 9.14 -10.74 39.75
C GLU A 414 8.36 -11.79 38.94
N HIS A 415 7.59 -12.65 39.62
CA HIS A 415 6.81 -13.72 39.00
C HIS A 415 5.35 -13.34 38.75
N GLN A 416 4.81 -12.37 39.48
CA GLN A 416 3.39 -12.01 39.48
C GLN A 416 2.85 -11.62 38.09
N ALA A 417 3.68 -11.00 37.25
CA ALA A 417 3.28 -10.64 35.88
C ALA A 417 3.20 -11.86 34.94
N ARG A 418 3.96 -12.91 35.24
CA ARG A 418 4.18 -14.07 34.35
C ARG A 418 3.37 -15.29 34.73
N ILE A 419 2.75 -15.33 35.92
CA ILE A 419 1.96 -16.50 36.37
C ILE A 419 0.75 -16.82 35.50
N PHE A 420 0.29 -15.86 34.69
CA PHE A 420 -0.77 -16.06 33.72
C PHE A 420 -0.27 -16.54 32.34
N ASP A 421 1.05 -16.61 32.14
CA ASP A 421 1.66 -17.18 30.94
C ASP A 421 1.46 -18.71 30.94
N ARG A 422 1.29 -19.28 29.75
CA ARG A 422 1.13 -20.73 29.59
C ARG A 422 2.37 -21.47 30.04
N PHE A 423 2.17 -22.59 30.75
CA PHE A 423 3.24 -23.46 31.27
C PHE A 423 4.20 -22.77 32.24
N TYR A 424 3.94 -21.53 32.65
CA TYR A 424 4.80 -20.81 33.58
C TYR A 424 4.58 -21.31 35.00
N ARG A 425 5.70 -21.51 35.71
CA ARG A 425 5.74 -21.96 37.11
C ARG A 425 6.91 -21.28 37.81
N VAL A 426 6.71 -20.89 39.07
CA VAL A 426 7.72 -20.18 39.88
C VAL A 426 8.93 -21.08 40.21
N ASP A 427 8.69 -22.34 40.59
CA ASP A 427 9.74 -23.31 40.89
C ASP A 427 9.56 -24.60 40.08
N SER A 428 10.52 -24.88 39.19
CA SER A 428 10.56 -26.12 38.38
C SER A 428 11.07 -27.33 39.17
N SER A 429 11.74 -27.12 40.31
CA SER A 429 12.39 -28.16 41.12
C SER A 429 11.42 -28.83 42.11
N ARG A 430 10.49 -28.07 42.69
CA ARG A 430 9.36 -28.58 43.53
C ARG A 430 8.23 -29.20 42.71
N ALA A 431 8.44 -29.35 41.39
CA ALA A 431 7.40 -29.74 40.44
C ALA A 431 6.85 -31.15 40.61
N LYS A 432 7.64 -32.07 41.20
CA LYS A 432 7.22 -33.46 41.44
C LYS A 432 6.22 -33.62 42.58
N GLU A 433 6.24 -32.74 43.59
CA GLU A 433 5.38 -32.90 44.78
C GLU A 433 4.03 -32.20 44.64
N THR A 434 3.95 -31.10 43.90
CA THR A 434 2.75 -30.24 43.88
C THR A 434 1.84 -30.43 42.65
N GLY A 435 2.26 -31.17 41.61
CA GLY A 435 1.41 -31.63 40.49
C GLY A 435 0.60 -30.54 39.76
N GLY A 436 1.10 -29.96 38.66
CA GLY A 436 0.27 -29.09 37.82
C GLY A 436 0.98 -28.48 36.62
N SER A 437 0.26 -28.39 35.50
CA SER A 437 0.82 -28.08 34.18
C SER A 437 1.10 -26.60 33.89
N GLY A 438 0.82 -25.68 34.81
CA GLY A 438 0.95 -24.24 34.56
C GLY A 438 -0.05 -23.67 33.53
N LEU A 439 -1.07 -24.43 33.14
CA LEU A 439 -2.09 -23.98 32.18
C LEU A 439 -3.31 -23.32 32.84
N GLY A 440 -3.58 -23.61 34.12
CA GLY A 440 -4.78 -23.17 34.82
C GLY A 440 -4.97 -21.65 34.79
N LEU A 441 -3.97 -20.89 35.22
CA LEU A 441 -4.06 -19.42 35.28
C LEU A 441 -4.19 -18.78 33.88
N SER A 442 -3.60 -19.38 32.85
CA SER A 442 -3.79 -18.92 31.47
C SER A 442 -5.23 -19.13 30.97
N ILE A 443 -5.88 -20.20 31.41
CA ILE A 443 -7.31 -20.46 31.16
C ILE A 443 -8.17 -19.46 31.94
N ALA A 444 -7.85 -19.21 33.21
CA ALA A 444 -8.54 -18.21 34.02
C ALA A 444 -8.49 -16.81 33.38
N ARG A 445 -7.31 -16.40 32.89
CA ARG A 445 -7.15 -15.15 32.15
C ARG A 445 -8.05 -15.10 30.92
N TRP A 446 -8.06 -16.16 30.10
CA TRP A 446 -8.92 -16.21 28.92
C TRP A 446 -10.41 -16.13 29.26
N ILE A 447 -10.86 -16.85 30.30
CA ILE A 447 -12.26 -16.80 30.75
C ILE A 447 -12.60 -15.39 31.20
N ALA A 448 -11.75 -14.76 32.00
CA ALA A 448 -11.95 -13.41 32.48
C ALA A 448 -12.04 -12.39 31.33
N GLU A 449 -11.12 -12.45 30.36
CA GLU A 449 -11.14 -11.59 29.16
C GLU A 449 -12.42 -11.75 28.33
N ARG A 450 -13.01 -12.96 28.26
CA ARG A 450 -14.28 -13.20 27.56
C ARG A 450 -15.53 -12.76 28.31
N HIS A 451 -15.40 -12.58 29.62
CA HIS A 451 -16.48 -12.16 30.51
C HIS A 451 -16.33 -10.70 30.96
N ASP A 452 -15.37 -9.96 30.41
CA ASP A 452 -15.05 -8.59 30.80
C ASP A 452 -14.71 -8.47 32.31
N ILE A 453 -14.16 -9.54 32.87
CA ILE A 453 -13.76 -9.64 34.28
C ILE A 453 -12.35 -9.11 34.43
N LYS A 454 -12.16 -8.16 35.36
CA LYS A 454 -10.83 -7.68 35.72
C LYS A 454 -10.26 -8.53 36.84
N ILE A 455 -9.08 -9.10 36.63
CA ILE A 455 -8.32 -9.84 37.65
C ILE A 455 -7.26 -8.90 38.25
N VAL A 456 -7.23 -8.79 39.59
CA VAL A 456 -6.17 -8.12 40.34
C VAL A 456 -5.56 -9.14 41.29
N LEU A 457 -4.23 -9.23 41.29
CA LEU A 457 -3.45 -10.09 42.17
C LEU A 457 -2.71 -9.21 43.18
N LYS A 458 -2.78 -9.59 44.46
CA LYS A 458 -1.90 -9.09 45.51
C LYS A 458 -1.32 -10.29 46.25
N SER A 459 0.00 -10.38 46.31
CA SER A 459 0.68 -11.46 47.01
C SER A 459 2.05 -10.99 47.46
N ALA A 460 2.51 -11.55 48.57
CA ALA A 460 3.86 -11.42 49.07
C ALA A 460 4.32 -12.79 49.59
N VAL A 461 5.63 -13.04 49.53
CA VAL A 461 6.21 -14.32 49.95
C VAL A 461 5.91 -14.54 51.44
N ASP A 462 5.44 -15.74 51.77
CA ASP A 462 5.03 -16.17 53.12
C ASP A 462 3.87 -15.38 53.75
N GLU A 463 3.17 -14.53 52.99
CA GLU A 463 1.97 -13.79 53.42
C GLU A 463 0.68 -14.27 52.73
N GLY A 464 0.79 -15.19 51.77
CA GLY A 464 -0.34 -15.70 51.00
C GLY A 464 -0.66 -14.92 49.72
N THR A 465 -1.82 -15.22 49.15
CA THR A 465 -2.27 -14.65 47.88
C THR A 465 -3.71 -14.19 47.98
N THR A 466 -3.98 -12.98 47.46
CA THR A 466 -5.33 -12.45 47.27
C THR A 466 -5.59 -12.20 45.80
N ILE A 467 -6.62 -12.84 45.28
CA ILE A 467 -7.12 -12.65 43.92
C ILE A 467 -8.47 -11.96 44.00
N THR A 468 -8.58 -10.83 43.32
CA THR A 468 -9.79 -10.03 43.24
C THR A 468 -10.31 -10.04 41.80
N LEU A 469 -11.55 -10.49 41.62
CA LEU A 469 -12.28 -10.53 40.35
C LEU A 469 -13.35 -9.45 40.39
N THR A 470 -13.28 -8.47 39.48
CA THR A 470 -14.35 -7.49 39.28
C THR A 470 -15.19 -7.93 38.09
N ILE A 471 -16.45 -8.31 38.35
CA ILE A 471 -17.38 -8.84 37.37
C ILE A 471 -18.48 -7.80 37.11
N PRO A 472 -18.72 -7.36 35.87
CA PRO A 472 -19.80 -6.43 35.55
C PRO A 472 -21.17 -7.02 35.90
N ILE A 473 -22.05 -6.21 36.50
CA ILE A 473 -23.44 -6.59 36.80
C ILE A 473 -24.31 -6.23 35.59
N VAL A 474 -25.30 -7.08 35.30
CA VAL A 474 -26.35 -6.72 34.33
C VAL A 474 -27.30 -5.75 35.03
N HIS A 475 -27.38 -4.52 34.55
CA HIS A 475 -28.45 -3.63 34.97
C HIS A 475 -29.76 -4.15 34.36
N ASP A 476 -30.71 -4.48 35.22
CA ASP A 476 -32.09 -4.71 34.80
C ASP A 476 -32.62 -3.39 34.23
N GLU A 477 -32.88 -3.31 32.92
CA GLU A 477 -33.46 -2.13 32.25
C GLU A 477 -34.95 -1.94 32.58
N THR A 478 -35.42 -2.49 33.71
CA THR A 478 -36.78 -2.29 34.22
C THR A 478 -36.77 -1.46 35.51
N ALA A 479 -36.59 -0.14 35.33
CA ALA A 479 -37.01 0.86 36.32
C ALA A 479 -37.68 2.05 35.62
#